data_AF-A0A0D6N2K3-F1
#
_entry.id   AF-A0A0D6N2K3-F1
#
_cell.length_a   1.000
_cell.length_b   1.000
_cell.length_c   1.000
_cell.angle_alpha   90.00
_cell.angle_beta   90.00
_cell.angle_gamma   90.00
#
_symmetry.space_group_name_H-M   'P 1'
#
loop_
_entity.id
_entity.type
_entity.pdbx_description
1 polymer ?
#
loop_
_entity_poly.entity_id
_entity_poly.type
_entity_poly.pdbx_seq_one_letter_code
_entity_poly.pdbx_strand_id
1 'polypeptide(L)'
;MVKALATASEQGNRRMDTEGFSSGEDAAVGGIAADRLRSIIERVERLEEERKALAGDIKDIFTEAKSAGFDVKVIKQIIRQRKQEPAEIEEQETLLDIYRRALGM
;
A
#
# COMPACT_ATOMS: atom_id res chain seq x y z
N MET A 1 -89.77 -3.35 -4.95
CA MET A 1 -88.71 -3.17 -5.96
C MET A 1 -87.42 -2.82 -5.23
N VAL A 2 -86.45 -3.76 -5.19
CA VAL A 2 -85.14 -3.70 -5.90
C VAL A 2 -84.19 -2.64 -5.28
N LYS A 3 -83.28 -3.01 -4.36
CA LYS A 3 -81.91 -3.57 -4.53
C LYS A 3 -80.83 -2.48 -4.65
N ALA A 4 -79.92 -2.50 -3.67
CA ALA A 4 -78.50 -2.14 -3.61
C ALA A 4 -77.86 -1.25 -4.69
N LEU A 5 -76.89 -0.42 -4.28
CA LEU A 5 -75.47 -0.61 -4.65
C LEU A 5 -74.56 0.42 -3.95
N ALA A 6 -73.48 -0.11 -3.36
CA ALA A 6 -72.29 0.62 -2.97
C ALA A 6 -71.27 0.59 -4.11
N THR A 7 -70.53 1.69 -4.31
CA THR A 7 -69.27 1.79 -5.09
C THR A 7 -68.58 3.09 -4.65
N ALA A 8 -67.53 3.10 -3.82
CA ALA A 8 -66.14 2.77 -4.10
C ALA A 8 -65.42 3.79 -5.02
N SER A 9 -64.36 4.39 -4.46
CA SER A 9 -63.08 4.80 -5.07
C SER A 9 -63.08 5.68 -6.32
N GLU A 10 -62.39 6.83 -6.29
CA GLU A 10 -61.09 6.91 -6.98
C GLU A 10 -60.35 8.23 -6.71
N GLN A 11 -59.05 8.05 -6.48
CA GLN A 11 -58.07 9.04 -6.16
C GLN A 11 -57.84 9.96 -7.37
N GLY A 12 -58.15 11.25 -7.22
CA GLY A 12 -57.69 12.31 -8.11
C GLY A 12 -56.26 12.72 -7.76
N ASN A 13 -55.31 11.93 -8.23
CA ASN A 13 -53.86 12.14 -8.22
C ASN A 13 -53.47 13.59 -8.62
N ARG A 14 -53.29 14.49 -7.64
CA ARG A 14 -52.50 15.72 -7.83
C ARG A 14 -51.03 15.35 -7.76
N ARG A 15 -50.45 15.26 -8.94
CA ARG A 15 -49.06 14.97 -9.24
C ARG A 15 -48.15 15.80 -8.33
N MET A 16 -47.43 15.11 -7.46
CA MET A 16 -46.16 15.60 -6.94
C MET A 16 -45.18 15.45 -8.10
N ASP A 17 -44.97 16.54 -8.82
CA ASP A 17 -43.86 16.64 -9.75
C ASP A 17 -42.60 16.81 -8.90
N THR A 18 -42.15 15.72 -8.28
CA THR A 18 -40.76 15.60 -7.85
C THR A 18 -39.94 15.56 -9.13
N GLU A 19 -39.54 16.74 -9.60
CA GLU A 19 -38.50 16.86 -10.61
C GLU A 19 -37.31 16.02 -10.14
N GLY A 20 -37.04 14.98 -10.93
CA GLY A 20 -36.03 13.99 -10.64
C GLY A 20 -34.67 14.66 -10.44
N PHE A 21 -34.01 14.25 -9.37
CA PHE A 21 -32.61 14.49 -9.10
C PHE A 21 -31.78 14.40 -10.38
N SER A 22 -31.13 15.51 -10.75
CA SER A 22 -29.98 15.49 -11.66
C SER A 22 -28.86 14.67 -11.00
N SER A 23 -28.89 13.35 -11.23
CA SER A 23 -27.83 12.39 -10.85
C SER A 23 -27.03 12.00 -12.10
N GLY A 24 -26.72 12.97 -12.96
CA GLY A 24 -25.99 12.75 -14.22
C GLY A 24 -24.52 13.19 -14.17
N GLU A 25 -24.19 14.19 -13.35
CA GLU A 25 -22.84 14.80 -13.33
C GLU A 25 -21.92 14.18 -12.26
N ASP A 26 -22.45 13.76 -11.12
CA ASP A 26 -21.67 13.12 -10.04
C ASP A 26 -21.14 11.73 -10.41
N ALA A 27 -21.86 11.01 -11.27
CA ALA A 27 -21.48 9.66 -11.70
C ALA A 27 -20.23 9.67 -12.62
N ALA A 28 -20.06 10.72 -13.44
CA ALA A 28 -18.93 10.84 -14.36
C ALA A 28 -17.63 11.23 -13.63
N VAL A 29 -17.70 12.15 -12.66
CA VAL A 29 -16.55 12.55 -11.83
C VAL A 29 -16.17 11.43 -10.86
N GLY A 30 -17.16 10.76 -10.25
CA GLY A 30 -16.95 9.60 -9.40
C GLY A 30 -16.33 8.40 -10.14
N GLY A 31 -16.75 8.16 -11.39
CA GLY A 31 -16.21 7.08 -12.24
C GLY A 31 -14.74 7.30 -12.60
N ILE A 32 -14.38 8.51 -13.08
CA ILE A 32 -12.98 8.81 -13.45
C ILE A 32 -12.06 8.80 -12.22
N ALA A 33 -12.54 9.29 -11.06
CA ALA A 33 -11.79 9.24 -9.81
C ALA A 33 -11.60 7.79 -9.32
N ALA A 34 -12.63 6.95 -9.43
CA ALA A 34 -12.58 5.53 -9.07
C ALA A 34 -11.61 4.74 -9.96
N ASP A 35 -11.60 4.99 -11.27
CA ASP A 35 -10.69 4.32 -12.21
C ASP A 35 -9.23 4.69 -11.97
N ARG A 36 -8.94 5.97 -11.68
CA ARG A 36 -7.59 6.38 -11.29
C ARG A 36 -7.16 5.75 -9.96
N LEU A 37 -8.04 5.70 -8.97
CA LEU A 37 -7.74 5.06 -7.69
C LEU A 37 -7.46 3.57 -7.86
N ARG A 38 -8.29 2.86 -8.65
CA ARG A 38 -8.08 1.44 -8.98
C ARG A 38 -6.71 1.22 -9.64
N SER A 39 -6.36 2.03 -10.64
CA SER A 39 -5.07 1.93 -11.32
C SER A 39 -3.88 2.15 -10.37
N ILE A 40 -3.99 3.08 -9.42
CA ILE A 40 -2.94 3.30 -8.40
C ILE A 40 -2.81 2.07 -7.50
N ILE A 41 -3.94 1.52 -7.01
CA ILE A 41 -3.95 0.34 -6.13
C ILE A 41 -3.32 -0.86 -6.84
N GLU A 42 -3.76 -1.20 -8.05
CA GLU A 42 -3.25 -2.33 -8.81
C GLU A 42 -1.73 -2.22 -9.07
N ARG A 43 -1.25 -1.00 -9.37
CA ARG A 43 0.20 -0.75 -9.55
C ARG A 43 0.98 -0.94 -8.26
N VAL A 44 0.43 -0.54 -7.12
CA VAL A 44 1.05 -0.73 -5.81
C VAL A 44 1.06 -2.21 -5.43
N GLU A 45 -0.05 -2.92 -5.59
CA GLU A 45 -0.16 -4.36 -5.29
C GLU A 45 0.85 -5.18 -6.09
N ARG A 46 1.01 -4.90 -7.38
CA ARG A 46 2.05 -5.55 -8.19
C ARG A 46 3.46 -5.29 -7.63
N LEU A 47 3.77 -4.05 -7.24
CA LEU A 47 5.08 -3.71 -6.64
C LEU A 47 5.27 -4.35 -5.26
N GLU A 48 4.21 -4.52 -4.48
CA GLU A 48 4.22 -5.24 -3.20
C GLU A 48 4.56 -6.72 -3.40
N GLU A 49 3.96 -7.36 -4.39
CA GLU A 49 4.25 -8.75 -4.77
C GLU A 49 5.69 -8.92 -5.25
N GLU A 50 6.16 -8.04 -6.13
CA GLU A 50 7.56 -8.03 -6.60
C GLU A 50 8.54 -7.84 -5.43
N ARG A 51 8.25 -6.92 -4.50
CA ARG A 51 9.09 -6.71 -3.31
C ARG A 51 9.10 -7.95 -2.42
N LYS A 52 7.97 -8.65 -2.27
CA LYS A 52 7.89 -9.89 -1.48
C LYS A 52 8.70 -11.01 -2.12
N ALA A 53 8.64 -11.16 -3.45
CA ALA A 53 9.47 -12.12 -4.19
C ALA A 53 10.96 -11.83 -3.99
N LEU A 54 11.39 -10.58 -4.21
CA LEU A 54 12.78 -10.15 -3.99
C LEU A 54 13.25 -10.36 -2.55
N ALA A 55 12.37 -10.12 -1.56
CA ALA A 55 12.69 -10.39 -0.17
C ALA A 55 12.89 -11.90 0.11
N GLY A 56 12.14 -12.76 -0.59
CA GLY A 56 12.34 -14.21 -0.60
C GLY A 56 13.70 -14.58 -1.16
N ASP A 57 14.04 -14.09 -2.35
CA ASP A 57 15.32 -14.36 -3.00
C ASP A 57 16.51 -13.93 -2.13
N ILE A 58 16.44 -12.75 -1.51
CA ILE A 58 17.47 -12.24 -0.59
C ILE A 58 17.63 -13.17 0.63
N LYS A 59 16.52 -13.70 1.16
CA LYS A 59 16.54 -14.63 2.30
C LYS A 59 17.20 -15.96 1.91
N ASP A 60 16.94 -16.45 0.72
CA ASP A 60 17.53 -17.70 0.22
C ASP A 60 19.05 -17.55 0.04
N ILE A 61 19.51 -16.42 -0.50
CA ILE A 61 20.95 -16.08 -0.58
C ILE A 61 21.60 -16.05 0.81
N PHE A 62 20.95 -15.44 1.81
CA PHE A 62 21.49 -15.46 3.18
C PHE A 62 21.51 -16.87 3.79
N THR A 63 20.57 -17.73 3.40
CA THR A 63 20.52 -19.13 3.85
C THR A 63 21.64 -19.96 3.20
N GLU A 64 21.92 -19.72 1.92
CA GLU A 64 23.05 -20.29 1.19
C GLU A 64 24.37 -19.85 1.84
N ALA A 65 24.55 -18.55 2.09
CA ALA A 65 25.75 -18.01 2.74
C ALA A 65 25.99 -18.65 4.12
N LYS A 66 24.91 -18.84 4.90
CA LYS A 66 24.99 -19.54 6.19
C LYS A 66 25.42 -21.00 6.02
N SER A 67 24.87 -21.70 5.03
CA SER A 67 25.22 -23.10 4.72
C SER A 67 26.67 -23.24 4.25
N ALA A 68 27.19 -22.23 3.56
CA ALA A 68 28.60 -22.13 3.16
C ALA A 68 29.55 -21.72 4.30
N GLY A 69 29.03 -21.46 5.52
CA GLY A 69 29.83 -21.16 6.71
C GLY A 69 30.09 -19.68 6.96
N PHE A 70 29.46 -18.76 6.24
CA PHE A 70 29.61 -17.33 6.48
C PHE A 70 28.67 -16.81 7.59
N ASP A 71 29.13 -15.81 8.35
CA ASP A 71 28.28 -15.10 9.31
C ASP A 71 27.40 -14.06 8.59
N VAL A 72 26.10 -14.36 8.54
CA VAL A 72 25.07 -13.48 7.93
C VAL A 72 25.02 -12.09 8.57
N LYS A 73 25.31 -11.94 9.86
CA LYS A 73 25.32 -10.63 10.53
C LYS A 73 26.45 -9.76 10.00
N VAL A 74 27.64 -10.35 9.83
CA VAL A 74 28.81 -9.68 9.28
C VAL A 74 28.56 -9.28 7.82
N ILE A 75 27.98 -10.17 7.00
CA ILE A 75 27.60 -9.83 5.62
C ILE A 75 26.66 -8.62 5.58
N LYS A 76 25.62 -8.61 6.43
CA LYS A 76 24.67 -7.48 6.49
C LYS A 76 25.36 -6.17 6.89
N GLN A 77 26.32 -6.22 7.82
CA GLN A 77 27.12 -5.06 8.20
C GLN A 77 27.95 -4.54 7.01
N ILE A 78 28.61 -5.44 6.28
CA ILE A 78 29.38 -5.09 5.08
C ILE A 78 28.47 -4.45 4.02
N ILE A 79 27.29 -5.03 3.75
CA ILE A 79 26.33 -4.45 2.80
C ILE A 79 25.91 -3.03 3.24
N ARG A 80 25.71 -2.79 4.54
CA ARG A 80 25.37 -1.46 5.06
C ARG A 80 26.53 -0.48 4.87
N GLN A 81 27.74 -0.87 5.22
CA GLN A 81 28.95 -0.06 5.01
C GLN A 81 29.13 0.28 3.54
N ARG A 82 28.95 -0.68 2.62
CA ARG A 82 29.06 -0.45 1.17
C ARG A 82 28.05 0.54 0.58
N LYS A 83 27.01 0.91 1.33
CA LYS A 83 26.03 1.94 0.93
C LYS A 83 26.40 3.34 1.44
N GLN A 84 27.37 3.44 2.34
CA GLN A 84 27.85 4.71 2.91
C GLN A 84 28.98 5.27 2.05
N GLU A 85 29.22 6.57 2.15
CA GLU A 85 30.34 7.21 1.48
C GLU A 85 31.66 6.75 2.12
N PRO A 86 32.73 6.44 1.34
CA PRO A 86 33.98 5.94 1.90
C PRO A 86 34.58 6.83 3.00
N ALA A 87 34.46 8.15 2.86
CA ALA A 87 34.95 9.12 3.84
C ALA A 87 34.19 9.05 5.18
N GLU A 88 32.86 8.88 5.15
CA GLU A 88 32.06 8.71 6.37
C GLU A 88 32.43 7.42 7.12
N ILE A 89 32.75 6.35 6.38
CA ILE A 89 33.16 5.07 6.97
C ILE A 89 34.51 5.25 7.69
N GLU A 90 35.48 5.86 7.02
CA GLU A 90 36.83 6.09 7.57
C GLU A 90 36.80 6.99 8.82
N GLU A 91 35.99 8.06 8.79
CA GLU A 91 35.79 8.93 9.96
C GLU A 91 35.18 8.17 11.14
N GLN A 92 34.12 7.39 10.88
CA GLN A 92 33.47 6.58 11.92
C GLN A 92 34.42 5.53 12.49
N GLU A 93 35.20 4.83 11.66
CA GLU A 93 36.17 3.84 12.12
C GLU A 93 37.27 4.49 12.98
N THR A 94 37.75 5.66 12.58
CA THR A 94 38.74 6.43 13.34
C THR A 94 38.21 6.82 14.72
N LEU A 95 36.99 7.37 14.79
CA LEU A 95 36.35 7.74 16.06
C LEU A 95 36.13 6.53 16.97
N LEU A 96 35.69 5.42 16.38
CA LEU A 96 35.39 4.19 17.10
C LEU A 96 36.67 3.58 17.69
N ASP A 97 37.78 3.62 16.95
CA ASP A 97 39.11 3.21 17.40
C ASP A 97 39.63 4.09 18.55
N ILE A 98 39.49 5.41 18.46
CA ILE A 98 39.82 6.34 19.55
C ILE A 98 39.04 5.99 20.83
N TYR A 99 37.73 5.77 20.71
CA TYR A 99 36.88 5.44 21.86
C TYR A 99 37.21 4.07 22.45
N ARG A 100 37.51 3.06 21.61
CA ARG A 100 37.95 1.74 22.10
C ARG A 100 39.24 1.84 22.90
N ARG A 101 40.25 2.56 22.39
CA ARG A 101 41.50 2.81 23.12
C ARG A 101 41.26 3.53 24.45
N ALA A 102 40.40 4.54 24.46
CA ALA A 102 40.06 5.26 25.70
C ALA A 102 39.36 4.36 26.73
N LEU A 103 38.62 3.35 26.29
CA LEU A 103 37.95 2.36 27.13
C LEU A 103 38.81 1.13 27.46
N GLY A 104 40.02 1.01 26.89
CA GLY A 104 40.91 -0.14 27.06
C GLY A 104 40.40 -1.43 26.39
N MET A 105 39.62 -1.31 25.32
CA MET A 105 39.13 -2.42 24.48
C MET A 105 39.96 -2.61 23.22
#